data_AF-A0A1Q7PMZ5-F1
#
_entry.id   AF-A0A1Q7PMZ5-F1
#
_cell.length_a   1.000
_cell.length_b   1.000
_cell.length_c   1.000
_cell.angle_alpha   90.00
_cell.angle_beta   90.00
_cell.angle_gamma   90.00
#
_symmetry.space_group_name_H-M   'P 1'
#
loop_
_entity.id
_entity.type
_entity.pdbx_description
1 polymer ?
#
loop_
_entity_poly.entity_id
_entity_poly.type
_entity_poly.pdbx_seq_one_letter_code
_entity_poly.pdbx_strand_id
1 'polypeptide(L)'
;MRRMSEDLIKLVQDLINSKKGDEVRLGQILETLQNGNQLSLSDQQYLESLTASTPSENLISEPSDSIIPEPAESTVPSSISDSLDNKPGTHAEAKTAFRRIAIAAIIAAIVVVAYGGLDVYAVNALQFRPHSGSQTIISDTELKIQADACNPSYFPANFNTYEIIAIYKSDTIEKATISGSTISPKSSTILDGVFTLNKDAATKFGSTNSSFDPTQARITTKVSAPIFGIIPYSVNKEYSVQDFQHIVRDGPPGSYSCQ
;
A
#
# COMPACT_ATOMS: atom_id res chain seq x y z
N MET A 1 -30.50 1.53 -15.55
CA MET A 1 -29.76 0.40 -14.95
C MET A 1 -30.37 -0.98 -15.22
N ARG A 2 -31.63 -1.13 -15.66
CA ARG A 2 -32.28 -2.45 -15.84
C ARG A 2 -31.80 -3.30 -17.04
N ARG A 3 -31.10 -2.71 -18.02
CA ARG A 3 -30.66 -3.43 -19.23
C ARG A 3 -29.44 -4.34 -19.02
N MET A 4 -28.47 -3.94 -18.18
CA MET A 4 -27.26 -4.75 -17.96
C MET A 4 -27.56 -6.10 -17.28
N SER A 5 -28.59 -6.15 -16.42
CA SER A 5 -28.96 -7.40 -15.75
C SER A 5 -29.56 -8.43 -16.71
N GLU A 6 -30.27 -8.00 -17.75
CA GLU A 6 -30.91 -8.89 -18.73
C GLU A 6 -29.86 -9.58 -19.62
N ASP A 7 -28.83 -8.84 -20.05
CA ASP A 7 -27.73 -9.39 -20.85
C ASP A 7 -26.92 -10.43 -20.06
N LEU A 8 -26.71 -10.20 -18.77
CA LEU A 8 -25.98 -11.11 -17.90
C LEU A 8 -26.80 -12.39 -17.60
N ILE A 9 -28.10 -12.26 -17.38
CA ILE A 9 -29.02 -13.40 -17.21
C ILE A 9 -28.97 -14.29 -18.46
N LYS A 10 -29.00 -13.68 -19.66
CA LYS A 10 -28.93 -14.41 -20.92
C LYS A 10 -27.58 -15.13 -21.09
N LEU A 11 -26.48 -14.47 -20.76
CA LEU A 11 -25.13 -15.06 -20.81
C LEU A 11 -25.00 -16.29 -19.89
N VAL A 12 -25.49 -16.20 -18.65
CA VAL A 12 -25.47 -17.31 -17.70
C VAL A 12 -26.33 -18.48 -18.20
N GLN A 13 -27.51 -18.18 -18.77
CA GLN A 13 -28.38 -19.19 -19.38
C GLN A 13 -27.70 -19.91 -20.54
N ASP A 14 -26.96 -19.19 -21.39
CA ASP A 14 -26.20 -19.75 -22.51
C ASP A 14 -25.04 -20.63 -22.02
N LEU A 15 -24.36 -20.26 -20.92
CA LEU A 15 -23.33 -21.10 -20.29
C LEU A 15 -23.89 -22.41 -19.72
N ILE A 16 -25.05 -22.37 -19.09
CA ILE A 16 -25.76 -23.56 -18.60
C ILE A 16 -26.16 -24.45 -19.78
N ASN A 17 -26.79 -23.88 -20.81
CA ASN A 17 -27.24 -24.63 -21.98
C ASN A 17 -26.08 -25.25 -22.78
N SER A 18 -24.93 -24.58 -22.81
CA SER A 18 -23.71 -25.08 -23.45
C SER A 18 -22.87 -26.01 -22.57
N LYS A 19 -23.32 -26.31 -21.34
CA LYS A 19 -22.62 -27.12 -20.35
C LYS A 19 -21.18 -26.63 -20.09
N LYS A 20 -20.97 -25.31 -20.14
CA LYS A 20 -19.67 -24.67 -19.89
C LYS A 20 -19.62 -24.17 -18.45
N GLY A 21 -19.02 -24.99 -17.59
CA GLY A 21 -18.82 -24.70 -16.17
C GLY A 21 -19.59 -25.65 -15.24
N ASP A 22 -19.53 -25.35 -13.95
CA ASP A 22 -20.34 -25.94 -12.89
C ASP A 22 -21.81 -25.48 -12.99
N GLU A 23 -22.68 -26.39 -13.41
CA GLU A 23 -24.12 -26.16 -13.57
C GLU A 23 -24.82 -25.77 -12.26
N VAL A 24 -24.39 -26.32 -11.12
CA VAL A 24 -24.98 -26.01 -9.80
C VAL A 24 -24.68 -24.57 -9.43
N ARG A 25 -23.41 -24.17 -9.59
CA ARG A 25 -22.97 -22.81 -9.31
C ARG A 25 -23.60 -21.81 -10.27
N LEU A 26 -23.65 -22.11 -11.57
CA LEU A 26 -24.31 -21.25 -12.56
C LEU A 26 -25.82 -21.10 -12.29
N GLY A 27 -26.48 -22.15 -11.78
CA GLY A 27 -27.88 -22.08 -11.35
C GLY A 27 -28.10 -21.10 -10.19
N GLN A 28 -27.23 -21.10 -9.18
CA GLN A 28 -27.28 -20.17 -8.05
C GLN A 28 -27.04 -18.72 -8.49
N ILE A 29 -26.12 -18.51 -9.43
CA ILE A 29 -25.84 -17.20 -10.04
C ILE A 29 -27.06 -16.69 -10.81
N LEU A 30 -27.69 -17.55 -11.61
CA LEU A 30 -28.90 -17.21 -12.37
C LEU A 30 -30.05 -16.81 -11.45
N GLU A 31 -30.28 -17.58 -10.38
CA GLU A 31 -31.31 -17.28 -9.37
C GLU A 31 -31.05 -15.93 -8.69
N THR A 32 -29.80 -15.66 -8.32
CA THR A 32 -29.38 -14.39 -7.70
C THR A 32 -29.70 -13.20 -8.62
N LEU A 33 -29.41 -13.34 -9.92
CA LEU A 33 -29.68 -12.30 -10.92
C LEU A 33 -31.17 -12.10 -11.21
N GLN A 34 -31.94 -13.18 -11.29
CA GLN A 34 -33.39 -13.11 -11.52
C GLN A 34 -34.12 -12.43 -10.35
N ASN A 35 -33.59 -12.58 -9.13
CA ASN A 35 -34.06 -11.88 -7.94
C ASN A 35 -33.62 -10.40 -7.88
N GLY A 36 -32.84 -9.91 -8.85
CA GLY A 36 -32.38 -8.53 -8.92
C GLY A 36 -31.25 -8.20 -7.96
N ASN A 37 -30.60 -9.21 -7.38
CA ASN A 37 -29.47 -9.03 -6.48
C ASN A 37 -28.15 -8.88 -7.26
N GLN A 38 -27.19 -8.18 -6.66
CA GLN A 38 -25.84 -8.10 -7.22
C GLN A 38 -25.09 -9.42 -6.99
N LEU A 39 -24.30 -9.83 -7.97
CA LEU A 39 -23.44 -11.01 -7.85
C LEU A 39 -22.29 -10.77 -6.88
N SER A 40 -21.90 -11.83 -6.18
CA SER A 40 -20.67 -11.83 -5.40
C SER A 40 -19.45 -11.67 -6.31
N LEU A 41 -18.36 -11.09 -5.81
CA LEU A 41 -17.10 -10.94 -6.56
C LEU A 41 -16.59 -12.30 -7.07
N SER A 42 -16.74 -13.35 -6.27
CA SER A 42 -16.36 -14.72 -6.63
C SER A 42 -17.13 -15.23 -7.85
N ASP A 43 -18.42 -14.89 -7.96
CA ASP A 43 -19.26 -15.30 -9.08
C ASP A 43 -19.01 -14.45 -10.32
N GLN A 44 -18.66 -13.18 -10.17
CA GLN A 44 -18.22 -12.32 -11.27
C GLN A 44 -16.92 -12.86 -11.90
N GLN A 45 -15.90 -13.13 -11.07
CA GLN A 45 -14.63 -13.72 -11.52
C GLN A 45 -14.82 -15.09 -12.16
N TYR A 46 -15.75 -15.88 -11.62
CA TYR A 46 -16.09 -17.18 -12.18
C TYR A 46 -16.69 -17.05 -13.59
N LEU A 47 -17.65 -16.14 -13.81
CA LEU A 47 -18.21 -15.86 -15.13
C LEU A 47 -17.17 -15.28 -16.11
N GLU A 48 -16.30 -14.40 -15.64
CA GLU A 48 -15.18 -13.87 -16.43
C GLU A 48 -14.24 -14.98 -16.88
N SER A 49 -13.90 -15.93 -15.99
CA SER A 49 -13.04 -17.06 -16.35
C SER A 49 -13.64 -17.97 -17.45
N LEU A 50 -14.98 -18.08 -17.50
CA LEU A 50 -15.69 -18.87 -18.51
C LEU A 50 -15.83 -18.14 -19.85
N THR A 51 -15.73 -16.81 -19.86
CA THR A 51 -15.94 -15.93 -21.03
C THR A 51 -14.64 -15.37 -21.60
N ALA A 52 -13.55 -15.30 -20.81
CA ALA A 52 -12.21 -14.85 -21.19
C ALA A 52 -11.51 -15.71 -22.26
N SER A 53 -12.16 -16.77 -22.74
CA SER A 53 -11.71 -17.55 -23.91
C SER A 53 -12.12 -16.94 -25.25
N THR A 54 -12.68 -15.72 -25.27
CA THR A 54 -13.15 -15.05 -26.49
C THR A 54 -12.36 -13.75 -26.70
N PRO A 55 -11.55 -13.62 -27.76
CA PRO A 55 -10.68 -12.46 -27.93
C PRO A 55 -11.39 -11.29 -28.64
N SER A 56 -11.36 -10.12 -28.01
CA SER A 56 -11.50 -8.79 -28.65
C SER A 56 -10.51 -7.84 -27.96
N GLU A 57 -9.38 -7.47 -28.56
CA GLU A 57 -9.14 -6.47 -29.62
C GLU A 57 -8.68 -5.11 -29.05
N ASN A 58 -7.35 -4.89 -29.15
CA ASN A 58 -6.57 -3.65 -29.33
C ASN A 58 -7.05 -2.30 -28.75
N LEU A 59 -6.11 -1.55 -28.13
CA LEU A 59 -5.51 -0.36 -28.76
C LEU A 59 -4.27 0.18 -28.01
N ILE A 60 -3.27 0.48 -28.82
CA ILE A 60 -1.92 1.03 -28.58
C ILE A 60 -1.99 2.57 -28.58
N SER A 61 -1.18 3.30 -27.80
CA SER A 61 -0.22 4.32 -28.28
C SER A 61 0.57 5.05 -27.17
N GLU A 62 1.76 5.47 -27.58
CA GLU A 62 3.00 5.84 -26.87
C GLU A 62 3.18 7.37 -26.66
N PRO A 63 4.34 7.87 -26.12
CA PRO A 63 4.47 9.12 -25.35
C PRO A 63 4.98 10.33 -26.15
N SER A 64 5.16 11.48 -25.48
CA SER A 64 5.89 12.64 -26.01
C SER A 64 6.57 13.48 -24.93
N ASP A 65 7.57 14.21 -25.41
CA ASP A 65 8.90 14.41 -24.82
C ASP A 65 9.14 15.83 -24.26
N SER A 66 10.29 15.96 -23.60
CA SER A 66 10.85 17.07 -22.84
C SER A 66 11.26 18.30 -23.68
N ILE A 67 11.25 19.52 -23.10
CA ILE A 67 12.12 20.63 -23.51
C ILE A 67 12.55 21.50 -22.31
N ILE A 68 13.86 21.59 -22.08
CA ILE A 68 14.61 22.63 -21.32
C ILE A 68 15.16 23.64 -22.34
N PRO A 69 15.34 24.93 -21.97
CA PRO A 69 16.70 25.50 -22.11
C PRO A 69 17.15 26.44 -20.96
N GLU A 70 18.40 26.24 -20.53
CA GLU A 70 19.39 27.24 -20.03
C GLU A 70 19.69 28.32 -21.12
N PRO A 71 20.48 29.42 -20.95
CA PRO A 71 21.69 29.54 -20.11
C PRO A 71 22.02 30.91 -19.46
N ALA A 72 23.10 30.90 -18.66
CA ALA A 72 24.15 31.94 -18.52
C ALA A 72 23.77 33.33 -17.92
N GLU A 73 24.62 34.09 -17.24
CA GLU A 73 25.96 33.97 -16.65
C GLU A 73 26.22 35.35 -15.98
N SER A 74 27.12 35.37 -14.99
CA SER A 74 28.13 36.42 -14.82
C SER A 74 28.08 37.40 -13.63
N THR A 75 29.25 37.40 -13.00
CA THR A 75 30.04 38.50 -12.42
C THR A 75 29.74 39.08 -11.03
N VAL A 76 30.64 38.69 -10.12
CA VAL A 76 31.10 39.38 -8.90
C VAL A 76 31.84 40.67 -9.27
N PRO A 77 31.85 41.71 -8.41
CA PRO A 77 33.13 42.08 -7.80
C PRO A 77 33.05 42.43 -6.30
N SER A 78 34.12 42.06 -5.59
CA SER A 78 34.47 42.55 -4.25
C SER A 78 34.89 44.02 -4.26
N SER A 79 34.51 44.76 -3.23
CA SER A 79 35.43 45.70 -2.55
C SER A 79 34.86 46.20 -1.22
N ILE A 80 35.72 46.12 -0.22
CA ILE A 80 35.62 46.56 1.18
C ILE A 80 35.62 48.10 1.26
N SER A 81 34.87 48.69 2.20
CA SER A 81 35.32 49.82 3.04
C SER A 81 34.30 50.14 4.15
N ASP A 82 34.82 50.23 5.37
CA ASP A 82 34.17 50.66 6.60
C ASP A 82 33.57 52.06 6.53
N SER A 83 32.42 52.24 7.17
CA SER A 83 32.14 53.46 7.93
C SER A 83 31.04 53.17 8.96
N LEU A 84 31.45 53.08 10.23
CA LEU A 84 30.59 53.33 11.38
C LEU A 84 29.97 54.73 11.24
N ASP A 85 28.65 54.81 11.22
CA ASP A 85 27.97 56.02 11.66
C ASP A 85 26.74 55.64 12.50
N ASN A 86 26.87 55.91 13.80
CA ASN A 86 25.83 55.71 14.79
C ASN A 86 24.78 56.82 14.63
N LYS A 87 23.58 56.46 14.18
CA LYS A 87 22.40 57.31 14.33
C LYS A 87 21.34 56.61 15.19
N PRO A 88 20.96 57.18 16.35
CA PRO A 88 19.93 56.61 17.19
C PRO A 88 18.56 57.02 16.67
N GLY A 89 17.77 56.05 16.21
CA GLY A 89 16.34 56.25 16.04
C GLY A 89 15.66 55.37 15.01
N THR A 90 15.36 54.11 15.34
CA THR A 90 14.14 53.41 14.82
C THR A 90 13.83 52.10 15.59
N HIS A 91 13.57 52.19 16.90
CA HIS A 91 13.09 51.04 17.69
C HIS A 91 11.68 50.52 17.27
N ALA A 92 10.96 51.24 16.42
CA ALA A 92 9.65 50.85 15.89
C ALA A 92 9.73 49.92 14.66
N GLU A 93 10.76 50.09 13.84
CA GLU A 93 10.87 49.38 12.55
C GLU A 93 11.41 47.95 12.72
N ALA A 94 12.41 47.78 13.60
CA ALA A 94 12.94 46.46 13.96
C ALA A 94 11.87 45.55 14.59
N LYS A 95 11.02 46.07 15.50
CA LYS A 95 9.91 45.29 16.09
C LYS A 95 8.91 44.79 15.04
N THR A 96 8.72 45.54 13.97
CA THR A 96 7.76 45.20 12.90
C THR A 96 8.33 44.12 11.98
N ALA A 97 9.63 44.18 11.65
CA ALA A 97 10.33 43.14 10.92
C ALA A 97 10.41 41.82 11.71
N PHE A 98 10.78 41.87 13.00
CA PHE A 98 10.80 40.68 13.87
C PHE A 98 9.43 40.04 14.01
N ARG A 99 8.34 40.83 14.13
CA ARG A 99 6.97 40.29 14.17
C ARG A 99 6.57 39.61 12.86
N ARG A 100 6.95 40.17 11.70
CA ARG A 100 6.70 39.55 10.38
C ARG A 100 7.48 38.26 10.19
N ILE A 101 8.76 38.23 10.58
CA ILE A 101 9.60 37.02 10.54
C ILE A 101 9.04 35.95 11.47
N ALA A 102 8.63 36.31 12.69
CA ALA A 102 8.02 35.38 13.64
C ALA A 102 6.71 34.79 13.12
N ILE A 103 5.83 35.61 12.51
CA ILE A 103 4.59 35.12 11.88
C ILE A 103 4.91 34.17 10.72
N ALA A 104 5.84 34.54 9.84
CA ALA A 104 6.25 33.69 8.73
C ALA A 104 6.82 32.34 9.20
N ALA A 105 7.65 32.35 10.26
CA ALA A 105 8.20 31.15 10.86
C ALA A 105 7.12 30.25 11.47
N ILE A 106 6.12 30.83 12.15
CA ILE A 106 4.98 30.08 12.71
C ILE A 106 4.14 29.45 11.58
N ILE A 107 3.85 30.20 10.52
CA ILE A 107 3.10 29.67 9.37
C ILE A 107 3.87 28.53 8.72
N ALA A 108 5.17 28.71 8.49
CA ALA A 108 6.03 27.66 7.94
C ALA A 108 6.03 26.41 8.83
N ALA A 109 6.13 26.57 10.15
CA ALA A 109 6.06 25.45 11.09
C ALA A 109 4.72 24.71 11.04
N ILE A 110 3.59 25.44 10.99
CA ILE A 110 2.25 24.84 10.87
C ILE A 110 2.13 24.04 9.57
N VAL A 111 2.61 24.60 8.46
CA VAL A 111 2.59 23.93 7.15
C VAL A 111 3.41 22.64 7.19
N VAL A 112 4.63 22.66 7.75
CA VAL A 112 5.48 21.48 7.88
C VAL A 112 4.82 20.42 8.77
N VAL A 113 4.25 20.79 9.91
CA VAL A 113 3.55 19.83 10.79
C VAL A 113 2.32 19.25 10.10
N ALA A 114 1.55 20.07 9.37
CA ALA A 114 0.37 19.61 8.64
C ALA A 114 0.75 18.60 7.56
N TYR A 115 1.70 18.91 6.67
CA TYR A 115 2.11 17.99 5.61
C TYR A 115 2.77 16.71 6.17
N GLY A 116 3.62 16.82 7.19
CA GLY A 116 4.25 15.64 7.80
C GLY A 116 3.22 14.72 8.48
N GLY A 117 2.16 15.31 9.07
CA GLY A 117 1.06 14.55 9.63
C GLY A 117 0.25 13.79 8.57
N LEU A 118 0.10 14.34 7.37
CA LEU A 118 -0.60 13.70 6.25
C LEU A 118 0.15 12.48 5.71
N ASP A 119 1.48 12.58 5.56
CA ASP A 119 2.33 11.44 5.14
C ASP A 119 2.21 10.28 6.15
N VAL A 120 2.34 10.60 7.44
CA VAL A 120 2.23 9.62 8.53
C VAL A 120 0.84 8.98 8.54
N TYR A 121 -0.20 9.78 8.34
CA TYR A 121 -1.58 9.29 8.24
C TYR A 121 -1.76 8.33 7.07
N ALA A 122 -1.31 8.70 5.87
CA ALA A 122 -1.46 7.88 4.66
C ALA A 122 -0.76 6.53 4.80
N VAL A 123 0.46 6.51 5.36
CA VAL A 123 1.23 5.27 5.60
C VAL A 123 0.56 4.39 6.66
N ASN A 124 0.05 4.97 7.75
CA ASN A 124 -0.64 4.19 8.78
C ASN A 124 -1.97 3.59 8.29
N ALA A 125 -2.58 4.22 7.29
CA ALA A 125 -3.81 3.78 6.64
C ALA A 125 -3.58 2.72 5.55
N LEU A 126 -2.34 2.41 5.18
CA LEU A 126 -2.04 1.37 4.19
C LEU A 126 -2.63 0.02 4.59
N GLN A 127 -3.18 -0.66 3.59
CA GLN A 127 -3.77 -2.00 3.73
C GLN A 127 -2.98 -2.97 2.87
N PHE A 128 -2.68 -4.15 3.42
CA PHE A 128 -1.92 -5.19 2.73
C PHE A 128 -2.72 -6.49 2.72
N ARG A 129 -2.67 -7.22 1.61
CA ARG A 129 -3.16 -8.60 1.52
C ARG A 129 -2.24 -9.43 0.62
N PRO A 130 -2.19 -10.76 0.79
CA PRO A 130 -1.48 -11.61 -0.16
C PRO A 130 -2.07 -11.47 -1.57
N HIS A 131 -1.23 -11.37 -2.59
CA HIS A 131 -1.68 -11.39 -3.98
C HIS A 131 -1.96 -12.83 -4.40
N SER A 132 -3.06 -13.07 -5.11
CA SER A 132 -3.37 -14.38 -5.68
C SER A 132 -2.46 -14.63 -6.89
N GLY A 133 -1.42 -15.45 -6.72
CA GLY A 133 -0.46 -15.74 -7.77
C GLY A 133 0.52 -16.86 -7.40
N SER A 134 1.36 -17.25 -8.36
CA SER A 134 2.37 -18.28 -8.14
C SER A 134 3.47 -17.78 -7.20
N GLN A 135 3.73 -18.52 -6.13
CA GLN A 135 4.94 -18.36 -5.33
C GLN A 135 6.08 -19.10 -6.03
N THR A 136 7.28 -18.53 -6.03
CA THR A 136 8.46 -19.21 -6.58
C THR A 136 9.46 -19.51 -5.48
N ILE A 137 9.98 -20.73 -5.47
CA ILE A 137 10.99 -21.15 -4.50
C ILE A 137 12.32 -20.53 -4.92
N ILE A 138 12.91 -19.73 -4.03
CA ILE A 138 14.24 -19.14 -4.21
C ILE A 138 15.29 -20.10 -3.63
N SER A 139 15.02 -20.65 -2.45
CA SER A 139 15.86 -21.62 -1.75
C SER A 139 15.04 -22.48 -0.79
N ASP A 140 15.68 -23.40 -0.06
CA ASP A 140 15.03 -24.24 0.96
C ASP A 140 14.24 -23.45 2.02
N THR A 141 14.58 -22.17 2.22
CA THR A 141 13.94 -21.31 3.21
C THR A 141 13.47 -19.98 2.67
N GLU A 142 13.52 -19.77 1.37
CA GLU A 142 13.13 -18.51 0.78
C GLU A 142 12.12 -18.71 -0.35
N LEU A 143 11.04 -17.95 -0.30
CA LEU A 143 9.99 -17.94 -1.30
C LEU A 143 9.79 -16.51 -1.81
N LYS A 144 9.75 -16.33 -3.13
CA LYS A 144 9.27 -15.09 -3.71
C LYS A 144 7.75 -15.05 -3.54
N ILE A 145 7.26 -13.95 -2.99
CA ILE A 145 5.86 -13.69 -2.74
C ILE A 145 5.43 -12.38 -3.40
N GLN A 146 4.13 -12.19 -3.55
CA GLN A 146 3.54 -10.92 -3.96
C GLN A 146 2.44 -10.52 -2.99
N ALA A 147 2.30 -9.22 -2.78
CA ALA A 147 1.27 -8.65 -1.92
C ALA A 147 0.60 -7.46 -2.62
N ASP A 148 -0.71 -7.35 -2.48
CA ASP A 148 -1.43 -6.15 -2.88
C ASP A 148 -1.33 -5.11 -1.75
N ALA A 149 -0.81 -3.94 -2.07
CA ALA A 149 -0.80 -2.79 -1.19
C ALA A 149 -1.82 -1.75 -1.66
N CYS A 150 -2.70 -1.33 -0.76
CA CYS A 150 -3.78 -0.37 -1.01
C CYS A 150 -3.55 0.89 -0.17
N ASN A 151 -3.65 2.05 -0.82
CA ASN A 151 -3.72 3.35 -0.17
C ASN A 151 -5.15 3.88 -0.20
N PRO A 152 -5.93 3.70 0.88
CA PRO A 152 -7.31 4.19 0.93
C PRO A 152 -7.39 5.69 1.23
N SER A 153 -6.27 6.38 1.46
CA SER A 153 -6.26 7.79 1.81
C SER A 153 -6.40 8.69 0.56
N TYR A 154 -6.63 9.98 0.78
CA TYR A 154 -6.64 11.01 -0.27
C TYR A 154 -5.26 11.63 -0.53
N PHE A 155 -4.21 11.09 0.09
CA PHE A 155 -2.84 11.57 0.00
C PHE A 155 -1.94 10.44 -0.50
N PRO A 156 -0.85 10.73 -1.23
CA PRO A 156 0.09 9.69 -1.62
C PRO A 156 0.74 9.07 -0.38
N ALA A 157 0.94 7.75 -0.42
CA ALA A 157 1.62 7.03 0.65
C ALA A 157 2.98 6.55 0.13
N ASN A 158 4.06 7.03 0.73
CA ASN A 158 5.42 6.62 0.38
C ASN A 158 6.02 5.80 1.53
N PHE A 159 6.51 4.60 1.21
CA PHE A 159 7.16 3.74 2.19
C PHE A 159 8.27 2.92 1.52
N ASN A 160 9.26 2.52 2.32
CA ASN A 160 10.45 1.81 1.86
C ASN A 160 10.29 0.29 1.94
N THR A 161 9.67 -0.21 3.01
CA THR A 161 9.50 -1.64 3.25
C THR A 161 8.27 -1.93 4.08
N TYR A 162 7.64 -3.08 3.83
CA TYR A 162 6.66 -3.69 4.71
C TYR A 162 7.16 -5.07 5.16
N GLU A 163 7.20 -5.31 6.47
CA GLU A 163 7.67 -6.55 7.07
C GLU A 163 6.55 -7.22 7.87
N ILE A 164 6.42 -8.54 7.74
CA ILE A 164 5.58 -9.39 8.58
C ILE A 164 6.51 -10.36 9.29
N ILE A 165 6.55 -10.33 10.61
CA ILE A 165 7.49 -11.08 11.43
C ILE A 165 6.69 -12.00 12.35
N ALA A 166 6.85 -13.30 12.19
CA ALA A 166 6.27 -14.29 13.10
C ALA A 166 7.28 -14.63 14.19
N ILE A 167 6.86 -14.52 15.44
CA ILE A 167 7.70 -14.73 16.62
C ILE A 167 7.04 -15.81 17.48
N TYR A 168 7.82 -16.81 17.88
CA TYR A 168 7.40 -17.86 18.82
C TYR A 168 8.43 -17.98 19.95
N LYS A 169 7.98 -17.95 21.21
CA LYS A 169 8.89 -18.02 22.39
C LYS A 169 10.06 -17.00 22.35
N SER A 170 9.80 -15.84 21.74
CA SER A 170 10.77 -14.75 21.51
C SER A 170 11.79 -14.96 20.37
N ASP A 171 11.74 -16.10 19.68
CA ASP A 171 12.54 -16.32 18.47
C ASP A 171 11.71 -15.94 17.24
N THR A 172 12.32 -15.22 16.28
CA THR A 172 11.71 -15.02 14.97
C THR A 172 11.77 -16.34 14.21
N ILE A 173 10.60 -16.89 13.89
CA ILE A 173 10.50 -18.14 13.13
C ILE A 173 10.43 -17.87 11.64
N GLU A 174 9.75 -16.80 11.23
CA GLU A 174 9.51 -16.47 9.83
C GLU A 174 9.47 -14.96 9.65
N LYS A 175 9.89 -14.49 8.48
CA LYS A 175 9.85 -13.09 8.10
C LYS A 175 9.48 -12.94 6.63
N ALA A 176 8.43 -12.19 6.34
CA ALA A 176 8.13 -11.71 5.00
C ALA A 176 8.59 -10.26 4.87
N THR A 177 9.31 -9.93 3.80
CA THR A 177 9.73 -8.57 3.46
C THR A 177 9.22 -8.22 2.08
N ILE A 178 8.33 -7.23 2.03
CA ILE A 178 7.72 -6.68 0.82
C ILE A 178 8.39 -5.35 0.51
N SER A 179 8.75 -5.17 -0.76
CA SER A 179 9.38 -3.95 -1.26
C SER A 179 8.41 -2.77 -1.17
N GLY A 180 8.91 -1.60 -0.78
CA GLY A 180 8.10 -0.38 -0.73
C GLY A 180 7.96 0.32 -2.07
N SER A 181 7.03 1.27 -2.13
CA SER A 181 6.79 2.13 -3.29
C SER A 181 6.04 3.41 -2.86
N THR A 182 5.81 4.31 -3.82
CA THR A 182 4.83 5.39 -3.66
C THR A 182 3.50 4.94 -4.28
N ILE A 183 2.45 4.88 -3.45
CA ILE A 183 1.11 4.48 -3.87
C ILE A 183 0.22 5.73 -3.94
N SER A 184 -0.40 5.95 -5.10
CA SER A 184 -1.29 7.08 -5.34
C SER A 184 -2.52 7.03 -4.41
N PRO A 185 -3.15 8.17 -4.13
CA PRO A 185 -4.42 8.21 -3.41
C PRO A 185 -5.46 7.26 -4.02
N LYS A 186 -6.22 6.56 -3.18
CA LYS A 186 -7.33 5.68 -3.60
C LYS A 186 -6.95 4.61 -4.64
N SER A 187 -5.73 4.09 -4.56
CA SER A 187 -5.22 3.11 -5.53
C SER A 187 -4.54 1.91 -4.87
N SER A 188 -4.37 0.85 -5.64
CA SER A 188 -3.63 -0.36 -5.26
C SER A 188 -2.47 -0.62 -6.21
N THR A 189 -1.47 -1.35 -5.72
CA THR A 189 -0.37 -1.88 -6.54
C THR A 189 0.07 -3.24 -6.01
N ILE A 190 0.56 -4.09 -6.91
CA ILE A 190 1.20 -5.36 -6.55
C ILE A 190 2.66 -5.09 -6.24
N LEU A 191 3.15 -5.63 -5.13
CA LEU A 191 4.52 -5.48 -4.67
C LEU A 191 5.18 -6.84 -4.50
N ASP A 192 6.40 -6.95 -4.99
CA ASP A 192 7.23 -8.14 -4.82
C ASP A 192 7.83 -8.17 -3.41
N GLY A 193 7.92 -9.38 -2.86
CA GLY A 193 8.57 -9.63 -1.58
C GLY A 193 9.25 -10.99 -1.53
N VAL A 194 9.93 -11.20 -0.40
CA VAL A 194 10.59 -12.46 -0.06
C VAL A 194 10.11 -12.90 1.31
N PHE A 195 9.67 -14.14 1.40
CA PHE A 195 9.42 -14.83 2.66
C PHE A 195 10.64 -15.67 3.01
N THR A 196 11.10 -15.57 4.26
CA THR A 196 12.27 -16.28 4.79
C THR A 196 11.90 -17.04 6.06
N LEU A 197 12.19 -18.35 6.08
CA LEU A 197 12.08 -19.20 7.25
C LEU A 197 13.42 -19.23 8.02
N ASN A 198 13.37 -19.08 9.34
CA ASN A 198 14.54 -19.21 10.19
C ASN A 198 14.80 -20.70 10.50
N LYS A 199 15.80 -21.29 9.83
CA LYS A 199 16.19 -22.70 10.01
C LYS A 199 16.55 -23.03 11.47
N ASP A 200 17.22 -22.13 12.17
CA ASP A 200 17.68 -22.37 13.54
C ASP A 200 16.49 -22.41 14.51
N ALA A 201 15.54 -21.50 14.34
CA ALA A 201 14.32 -21.51 15.13
C ALA A 201 13.45 -22.75 14.80
N ALA A 202 13.30 -23.09 13.52
CA ALA A 202 12.53 -24.26 13.09
C ALA A 202 13.11 -25.57 13.62
N THR A 203 14.43 -25.74 13.58
CA THR A 203 15.11 -26.93 14.12
C THR A 203 15.03 -27.00 15.65
N LYS A 204 15.23 -25.86 16.34
CA LYS A 204 15.06 -25.76 17.80
C LYS A 204 13.69 -26.23 18.24
N PHE A 205 12.62 -25.76 17.60
CA PHE A 205 11.25 -26.14 17.97
C PHE A 205 10.83 -27.52 17.46
N GLY A 206 11.33 -27.95 16.30
CA GLY A 206 11.08 -29.29 15.77
C GLY A 206 11.74 -30.41 16.60
N SER A 207 12.84 -30.09 17.29
CA SER A 207 13.53 -31.04 18.19
C SER A 207 12.88 -31.15 19.58
N THR A 208 12.09 -30.16 19.99
CA THR A 208 11.35 -30.19 21.24
C THR A 208 10.00 -30.87 21.03
N ASN A 209 9.75 -32.01 21.69
CA ASN A 209 8.45 -32.70 21.72
C ASN A 209 7.32 -31.91 22.44
N SER A 210 7.43 -30.58 22.55
CA SER A 210 6.40 -29.72 23.10
C SER A 210 5.35 -29.42 22.05
N SER A 211 4.07 -29.54 22.38
CA SER A 211 2.99 -29.07 21.52
C SER A 211 3.14 -27.57 21.26
N PHE A 212 2.79 -27.13 20.05
CA PHE A 212 2.70 -25.71 19.73
C PHE A 212 1.67 -25.02 20.65
N ASP A 213 2.10 -23.94 21.30
CA ASP A 213 1.27 -23.13 22.16
C ASP A 213 1.01 -21.78 21.47
N PRO A 214 -0.19 -21.55 20.89
CA PRO A 214 -0.47 -20.34 20.14
C PRO A 214 -0.39 -19.07 20.99
N THR A 215 -0.49 -19.17 22.32
CA THR A 215 -0.40 -18.01 23.23
C THR A 215 1.01 -17.43 23.31
N GLN A 216 2.02 -18.22 22.92
CA GLN A 216 3.42 -17.81 22.87
C GLN A 216 3.86 -17.36 21.47
N ALA A 217 2.92 -17.36 20.52
CA ALA A 217 3.13 -16.88 19.16
C ALA A 217 2.52 -15.49 18.98
N ARG A 218 3.22 -14.62 18.26
CA ARG A 218 2.76 -13.27 17.90
C ARG A 218 3.22 -12.92 16.50
N ILE A 219 2.44 -12.08 15.83
CA ILE A 219 2.79 -11.53 14.53
C ILE A 219 3.02 -10.02 14.71
N THR A 220 4.19 -9.54 14.29
CA THR A 220 4.49 -8.12 14.24
C THR A 220 4.55 -7.69 12.79
N THR A 221 3.79 -6.66 12.42
CA THR A 221 3.93 -6.01 11.12
C THR A 221 4.61 -4.67 11.27
N LYS A 222 5.50 -4.33 10.35
CA LYS A 222 6.25 -3.07 10.36
C LYS A 222 6.25 -2.43 8.98
N VAL A 223 5.78 -1.18 8.89
CA VAL A 223 5.93 -0.36 7.69
C VAL A 223 7.00 0.67 7.95
N SER A 224 8.10 0.64 7.21
CA SER A 224 9.16 1.65 7.29
C SER A 224 8.96 2.68 6.19
N ALA A 225 8.97 3.96 6.54
CA ALA A 225 8.70 5.04 5.59
C ALA A 225 9.54 6.30 5.92
N PRO A 226 9.77 7.19 4.95
CA PRO A 226 10.40 8.47 5.22
C PRO A 226 9.36 9.62 5.32
N ILE A 227 9.43 10.43 6.37
CA ILE A 227 8.72 11.71 6.43
C ILE A 227 9.50 12.70 5.55
N PHE A 228 8.84 13.35 4.59
CA PHE A 228 9.46 14.26 3.62
C PHE A 228 10.63 13.65 2.83
N GLY A 229 10.67 12.32 2.66
CA GLY A 229 11.74 11.64 1.93
C GLY A 229 13.09 11.54 2.66
N ILE A 230 13.24 12.17 3.83
CA ILE A 230 14.55 12.25 4.53
C ILE A 230 14.54 11.72 5.96
N ILE A 231 13.41 11.76 6.69
CA ILE A 231 13.38 11.37 8.11
C ILE A 231 12.77 9.96 8.21
N PRO A 232 13.55 8.90 8.46
CA PRO A 232 13.02 7.55 8.56
C PRO A 232 12.15 7.40 9.82
N TYR A 233 11.01 6.74 9.67
CA TYR A 233 10.15 6.30 10.76
C TYR A 233 9.57 4.92 10.45
N SER A 234 8.95 4.31 11.44
CA SER A 234 8.27 3.03 11.26
C SER A 234 6.98 2.97 12.05
N VAL A 235 5.95 2.37 11.45
CA VAL A 235 4.70 2.03 12.11
C VAL A 235 4.72 0.54 12.40
N ASN A 236 4.67 0.18 13.68
CA ASN A 236 4.63 -1.21 14.15
C ASN A 236 3.23 -1.54 14.66
N LYS A 237 2.72 -2.72 14.30
CA LYS A 237 1.48 -3.27 14.83
C LYS A 237 1.75 -4.71 15.26
N GLU A 238 1.22 -5.09 16.42
CA GLU A 238 1.31 -6.45 16.95
C GLU A 238 -0.07 -7.09 16.93
N TYR A 239 -0.11 -8.38 16.59
CA TYR A 239 -1.31 -9.18 16.47
C TYR A 239 -1.12 -10.52 17.15
N SER A 240 -2.20 -11.06 17.70
CA SER A 240 -2.27 -12.50 17.94
C SER A 240 -2.27 -13.24 16.59
N VAL A 241 -1.92 -14.52 16.62
CA VAL A 241 -1.96 -15.36 15.41
C VAL A 241 -3.38 -15.42 14.84
N GLN A 242 -4.39 -15.50 15.71
CA GLN A 242 -5.79 -15.58 15.32
C GLN A 242 -6.25 -14.28 14.64
N ASP A 243 -5.94 -13.13 15.24
CA ASP A 243 -6.32 -11.82 14.67
C ASP A 243 -5.64 -11.60 13.33
N PHE A 244 -4.37 -11.97 13.20
CA PHE A 244 -3.65 -11.84 11.94
C PHE A 244 -4.23 -12.75 10.85
N GLN A 245 -4.60 -13.99 11.18
CA GLN A 245 -5.27 -14.90 10.24
C GLN A 245 -6.61 -14.33 9.75
N HIS A 246 -7.39 -13.72 10.65
CA HIS A 246 -8.59 -13.00 10.28
C HIS A 246 -8.30 -11.85 9.33
N ILE A 247 -7.27 -11.03 9.59
CA ILE A 247 -6.89 -9.92 8.71
C ILE A 247 -6.45 -10.41 7.33
N VAL A 248 -5.69 -11.50 7.27
CA VAL A 248 -5.21 -12.06 6.00
C VAL A 248 -6.34 -12.67 5.18
N ARG A 249 -7.28 -13.37 5.84
CA ARG A 249 -8.40 -14.05 5.16
C ARG A 249 -9.53 -13.10 4.79
N ASP A 250 -9.94 -12.28 5.74
CA ASP A 250 -11.16 -11.47 5.68
C ASP A 250 -10.86 -9.99 5.32
N GLY A 251 -9.58 -9.62 5.28
CA GLY A 251 -9.12 -8.23 5.16
C GLY A 251 -9.06 -7.52 6.52
N PRO A 252 -8.46 -6.31 6.58
CA PRO A 252 -8.53 -5.49 7.79
C PRO A 252 -9.99 -5.17 8.17
N PRO A 253 -10.30 -4.85 9.44
CA PRO A 253 -11.64 -4.41 9.81
C PRO A 253 -12.02 -3.13 9.03
N GLY A 254 -13.10 -3.24 8.25
CA GLY A 254 -13.44 -2.30 7.17
C GLY A 254 -12.96 -2.85 5.83
N SER A 255 -13.85 -2.96 4.84
CA SER A 255 -13.55 -3.59 3.54
C SER A 255 -12.23 -3.09 2.95
N TYR A 256 -11.40 -4.02 2.44
CA TYR A 256 -10.22 -3.67 1.63
C TYR A 256 -10.63 -2.68 0.55
N SER A 257 -10.14 -1.45 0.65
CA SER A 257 -10.79 -0.29 0.03
C SER A 257 -10.26 0.06 -1.36
N CYS A 258 -9.31 -0.69 -1.90
CA CYS A 258 -8.77 -0.42 -3.23
C CYS A 258 -9.02 -1.63 -4.15
N GLN A 259 -10.28 -1.72 -4.59
CA GLN A 259 -10.75 -2.59 -5.67
C GLN A 259 -9.92 -2.38 -6.94
#